data_AF-A0A9P7Y7R0-F1
#
_entry.id   AF-A0A9P7Y7R0-F1
#
_cell.length_a   1.000
_cell.length_b   1.000
_cell.length_c   1.000
_cell.angle_alpha   90.00
_cell.angle_beta   90.00
_cell.angle_gamma   90.00
#
_symmetry.space_group_name_H-M   'P 1'
#
loop_
_entity.id
_entity.type
_entity.pdbx_description
1 polymer ?
#
loop_
_entity_poly.entity_id
_entity_poly.type
_entity_poly.pdbx_seq_one_letter_code
_entity_poly.pdbx_strand_id
1 'polypeptide(L)'
;RQVRPVKSSQAAEESDVRHRQYCTQACLLGLVRKHSLDDACPNINAHRTYGVGNHHALGRKSLAKHMLRQLAENPDNGCKPLGKQGARGALFRLTLERYGYTFVAKGTVTAFEVKLKHEGLVYRHLDEVQGDLIPVYLGNISLLCPYFLDFGVRIVHMLLMSWAGEQARTDLMIAMGRDLTAETTRAVAKLLNYRVEHRDVRPPNVLWNPETKNVMLVDFERSAILKQVTVLQETSLNRNRKHLLHLAPNSSCQSLFDGFSIHSLDLPRPLPDAVKRTVSHRCCSVNEA
;
A
#
# COMPACT_ATOMS: atom_id res chain seq x y z
N ARG A 1 -37.43 48.86 3.45
CA ARG A 1 -37.21 48.08 2.21
C ARG A 1 -36.14 47.03 2.51
N GLN A 2 -36.53 45.86 3.01
CA GLN A 2 -35.59 44.77 3.34
C GLN A 2 -35.27 43.99 2.05
N VAL A 3 -33.99 43.90 1.70
CA VAL A 3 -33.50 43.06 0.61
C VAL A 3 -33.15 41.70 1.22
N ARG A 4 -33.90 40.66 0.86
CA ARG A 4 -33.57 39.26 1.15
C ARG A 4 -32.41 38.84 0.24
N PRO A 5 -31.33 38.21 0.72
CA PRO A 5 -30.37 37.58 -0.16
C PRO A 5 -30.93 36.23 -0.61
N VAL A 6 -31.10 36.08 -1.92
CA VAL A 6 -31.40 34.81 -2.59
C VAL A 6 -30.18 33.90 -2.40
N LYS A 7 -30.34 32.82 -1.63
CA LYS A 7 -29.33 31.76 -1.53
C LYS A 7 -29.23 31.05 -2.87
N SER A 8 -28.10 31.23 -3.55
CA SER A 8 -27.68 30.47 -4.73
C SER A 8 -27.57 28.98 -4.37
N SER A 9 -28.51 28.20 -4.88
CA SER A 9 -28.52 26.73 -4.85
C SER A 9 -27.51 26.11 -5.83
N GLN A 10 -26.87 26.91 -6.70
CA GLN A 10 -25.94 26.42 -7.73
C GLN A 10 -24.52 26.17 -7.21
N ALA A 11 -24.09 26.86 -6.13
CA ALA A 11 -22.74 26.67 -5.58
C ALA A 11 -22.57 25.36 -4.78
N ALA A 12 -23.67 24.81 -4.25
CA ALA A 12 -23.65 23.53 -3.54
C ALA A 12 -23.54 22.34 -4.51
N GLU A 13 -24.27 22.39 -5.64
CA GLU A 13 -24.23 21.33 -6.66
C GLU A 13 -22.88 21.27 -7.40
N GLU A 14 -22.27 22.42 -7.71
CA GLU A 14 -20.91 22.45 -8.31
C GLU A 14 -19.80 21.95 -7.38
N SER A 15 -20.03 21.93 -6.07
CA SER A 15 -19.06 21.40 -5.10
C SER A 15 -19.09 19.86 -5.04
N ASP A 16 -20.25 19.26 -5.34
CA ASP A 16 -20.47 17.82 -5.35
C ASP A 16 -20.01 17.18 -6.67
N VAL A 17 -20.20 17.88 -7.79
CA VAL A 17 -19.69 17.49 -9.13
C VAL A 17 -18.16 17.36 -9.14
N ARG A 18 -17.44 18.12 -8.30
CA ARG A 18 -15.97 18.11 -8.21
C ARG A 18 -15.41 16.97 -7.35
N HIS A 19 -16.24 16.20 -6.65
CA HIS A 19 -15.78 15.19 -5.69
C HIS A 19 -16.43 13.80 -5.86
N ARG A 20 -16.34 13.20 -7.06
CA ARG A 20 -16.67 11.77 -7.33
C ARG A 20 -16.38 10.83 -6.14
N GLN A 21 -17.32 10.01 -5.71
CA GLN A 21 -17.05 9.08 -4.61
C GLN A 21 -15.97 8.05 -5.00
N TYR A 22 -15.26 7.48 -4.02
CA TYR A 22 -14.29 6.42 -4.29
C TYR A 22 -14.99 5.19 -4.88
N CYS A 23 -14.32 4.50 -5.80
CA CYS A 23 -14.76 3.17 -6.23
C CYS A 23 -14.73 2.20 -5.06
N THR A 24 -15.69 1.30 -5.02
CA THR A 24 -15.80 0.24 -3.99
C THR A 24 -14.61 -0.71 -4.05
N GLN A 25 -14.36 -1.40 -2.93
CA GLN A 25 -13.37 -2.48 -2.83
C GLN A 25 -13.69 -3.56 -3.87
N ALA A 26 -14.95 -3.98 -3.94
CA ALA A 26 -15.40 -4.99 -4.91
C ALA A 26 -15.16 -4.57 -6.37
N CYS A 27 -15.45 -3.31 -6.72
CA CYS A 27 -15.18 -2.77 -8.06
C CYS A 27 -13.70 -2.80 -8.43
N LEU A 28 -12.83 -2.30 -7.55
CA LEU A 28 -11.39 -2.25 -7.83
C LEU A 28 -10.75 -3.65 -7.81
N LEU A 29 -11.23 -4.54 -6.96
CA LEU A 29 -10.81 -5.95 -6.96
C LEU A 29 -11.25 -6.64 -8.25
N GLY A 30 -12.47 -6.35 -8.73
CA GLY A 30 -12.99 -6.81 -10.01
C GLY A 30 -12.12 -6.36 -11.17
N LEU A 31 -11.66 -5.10 -11.18
CA LEU A 31 -10.70 -4.60 -12.16
C LEU A 31 -9.35 -5.36 -12.12
N VAL A 32 -8.84 -5.66 -10.92
CA VAL A 32 -7.55 -6.37 -10.77
C VAL A 32 -7.67 -7.83 -11.21
N ARG A 33 -8.76 -8.50 -10.83
CA ARG A 33 -9.03 -9.93 -11.10
C ARG A 33 -9.77 -10.20 -12.41
N LYS A 34 -10.12 -9.15 -13.16
CA LYS A 34 -10.91 -9.19 -14.42
C LYS A 34 -12.31 -9.81 -14.23
N HIS A 35 -12.96 -9.50 -13.11
CA HIS A 35 -14.35 -9.86 -12.87
C HIS A 35 -15.30 -8.83 -13.50
N SER A 36 -16.61 -9.03 -13.33
CA SER A 36 -17.64 -8.08 -13.74
C SER A 36 -17.63 -6.80 -12.90
N LEU A 37 -18.25 -5.75 -13.43
CA LEU A 37 -18.48 -4.50 -12.71
C LEU A 37 -19.34 -4.75 -11.47
N ASP A 38 -19.05 -3.99 -10.41
CA ASP A 38 -19.85 -3.97 -9.19
C ASP A 38 -20.95 -2.91 -9.28
N ASP A 39 -22.22 -3.35 -9.24
CA ASP A 39 -23.41 -2.50 -9.31
C ASP A 39 -23.53 -1.52 -8.13
N ALA A 40 -22.86 -1.78 -7.01
CA ALA A 40 -22.80 -0.85 -5.88
C ALA A 40 -21.78 0.28 -6.08
N CYS A 41 -20.93 0.22 -7.11
CA CYS A 41 -19.93 1.26 -7.35
C CYS A 41 -20.60 2.57 -7.78
N PRO A 42 -20.33 3.71 -7.09
CA PRO A 42 -20.93 5.00 -7.45
C PRO A 42 -20.49 5.50 -8.83
N ASN A 43 -19.40 4.94 -9.38
CA ASN A 43 -18.84 5.31 -10.68
C ASN A 43 -19.18 4.31 -11.79
N ILE A 44 -20.07 3.34 -11.56
CA ILE A 44 -20.34 2.24 -12.52
C ILE A 44 -20.72 2.74 -13.92
N ASN A 45 -21.52 3.80 -14.02
CA ASN A 45 -21.93 4.34 -15.32
C ASN A 45 -20.74 4.83 -16.15
N ALA A 46 -19.73 5.45 -15.51
CA ALA A 46 -18.51 5.87 -16.20
C ALA A 46 -17.65 4.66 -16.63
N HIS A 47 -17.65 3.59 -15.83
CA HIS A 47 -16.95 2.35 -16.19
C HIS A 47 -17.58 1.65 -17.40
N ARG A 48 -18.92 1.65 -17.49
CA ARG A 48 -19.70 1.05 -18.57
C ARG A 48 -19.46 1.71 -19.93
N THR A 49 -19.24 3.03 -19.96
CA THR A 49 -19.05 3.79 -21.21
C THR A 49 -17.96 3.24 -22.13
N TYR A 50 -16.92 2.60 -21.57
CA TYR A 50 -15.78 2.10 -22.33
C TYR A 50 -15.62 0.58 -22.25
N GLY A 51 -16.45 -0.10 -21.46
CA GLY A 51 -16.42 -1.55 -21.27
C GLY A 51 -17.28 -2.28 -22.30
N VAL A 52 -17.00 -3.57 -22.50
CA VAL A 52 -17.89 -4.45 -23.25
C VAL A 52 -18.79 -5.18 -22.26
N GLY A 53 -20.10 -4.97 -22.38
CA GLY A 53 -21.09 -5.56 -21.48
C GLY A 53 -20.89 -5.10 -20.02
N ASN A 54 -20.89 -6.04 -19.09
CA ASN A 54 -20.74 -5.75 -17.65
C ASN A 54 -19.32 -6.01 -17.13
N HIS A 55 -18.28 -5.74 -17.93
CA HIS A 55 -16.89 -5.95 -17.56
C HIS A 55 -16.08 -4.64 -17.57
N HIS A 56 -15.03 -4.60 -16.75
CA HIS A 56 -14.08 -3.50 -16.74
C HIS A 56 -13.34 -3.40 -18.08
N ALA A 57 -13.34 -2.21 -18.68
CA ALA A 57 -12.55 -1.90 -19.88
C ALA A 57 -11.04 -2.00 -19.64
N LEU A 58 -10.61 -1.79 -18.39
CA LEU A 58 -9.22 -1.74 -17.97
C LEU A 58 -8.92 -2.91 -17.05
N GLY A 59 -7.68 -3.41 -17.12
CA GLY A 59 -7.07 -4.15 -16.03
C GLY A 59 -6.06 -3.28 -15.26
N ARG A 60 -5.43 -3.86 -14.24
CA ARG A 60 -4.43 -3.21 -13.39
C ARG A 60 -3.34 -2.46 -14.17
N LYS A 61 -2.70 -3.12 -15.15
CA LYS A 61 -1.59 -2.53 -15.92
C LYS A 61 -2.05 -1.36 -16.81
N SER A 62 -3.21 -1.48 -17.45
CA SER A 62 -3.74 -0.41 -18.30
C SER A 62 -4.22 0.78 -17.47
N LEU A 63 -4.79 0.55 -16.29
CA LEU A 63 -5.14 1.62 -15.34
C LEU A 63 -3.90 2.42 -14.95
N ALA A 64 -2.82 1.76 -14.53
CA ALA A 64 -1.56 2.44 -14.19
C ALA A 64 -0.97 3.23 -15.38
N LYS A 65 -0.98 2.65 -16.59
CA LYS A 65 -0.51 3.34 -17.81
C LYS A 65 -1.34 4.56 -18.17
N HIS A 66 -2.66 4.48 -18.03
CA HIS A 66 -3.55 5.61 -18.29
C HIS A 66 -3.41 6.70 -17.23
N MET A 67 -3.27 6.34 -15.96
CA MET A 67 -3.02 7.28 -14.88
C MET A 67 -1.70 8.03 -15.08
N LEU A 68 -0.62 7.32 -15.44
CA LEU A 68 0.68 7.94 -15.74
C LEU A 68 0.61 8.97 -16.87
N ARG A 69 -0.15 8.68 -17.94
CA ARG A 69 -0.35 9.64 -19.03
C ARG A 69 -1.11 10.87 -18.57
N GLN A 70 -2.21 10.69 -17.84
CA GLN A 70 -3.00 11.80 -17.30
C GLN A 70 -2.15 12.73 -16.42
N LEU A 71 -1.35 12.17 -15.52
CA LEU A 71 -0.49 12.94 -14.61
C LEU A 71 0.71 13.58 -15.32
N ALA A 72 1.18 13.01 -16.43
CA ALA A 72 2.25 13.60 -17.23
C ALA A 72 1.77 14.80 -18.06
N GLU A 73 0.53 14.73 -18.55
CA GLU A 73 -0.13 15.84 -19.26
C GLU A 73 -0.46 17.00 -18.31
N ASN A 74 -1.02 16.69 -17.14
CA ASN A 74 -1.29 17.67 -16.09
C ASN A 74 -1.26 16.96 -14.71
N PRO A 75 -0.26 17.25 -13.85
CA PRO A 75 -0.11 16.62 -12.54
C PRO A 75 -1.30 16.83 -11.59
N ASP A 76 -2.08 17.90 -11.75
CA ASP A 76 -3.24 18.22 -10.92
C ASP A 76 -4.55 17.64 -11.47
N ASN A 77 -4.56 17.14 -12.71
CA ASN A 77 -5.77 16.60 -13.32
C ASN A 77 -6.18 15.29 -12.63
N GLY A 78 -7.31 15.33 -11.93
CA GLY A 78 -7.79 14.20 -11.14
C GLY A 78 -6.83 13.81 -10.01
N CYS A 79 -5.95 14.69 -9.55
CA CYS A 79 -5.00 14.42 -8.46
C CYS A 79 -5.18 15.47 -7.36
N LYS A 80 -5.68 15.04 -6.19
CA LYS A 80 -5.94 15.95 -5.07
C LYS A 80 -5.21 15.47 -3.81
N PRO A 81 -4.30 16.28 -3.21
CA PRO A 81 -3.73 15.94 -1.91
C PRO A 81 -4.80 15.94 -0.83
N LEU A 82 -4.74 14.99 0.10
CA LEU A 82 -5.73 14.81 1.17
C LEU A 82 -5.35 15.46 2.50
N GLY A 83 -4.21 16.17 2.55
CA GLY A 83 -3.68 16.75 3.79
C GLY A 83 -3.24 15.72 4.85
N LYS A 84 -3.38 14.42 4.56
CA LYS A 84 -2.90 13.31 5.39
C LYS A 84 -1.44 13.03 4.99
N GLN A 85 -0.51 13.66 5.71
CA GLN A 85 0.94 13.48 5.54
C GLN A 85 1.51 12.64 6.69
N GLY A 86 2.14 11.53 6.34
CA GLY A 86 2.94 10.72 7.26
C GLY A 86 4.41 11.12 7.21
N ALA A 87 5.23 10.47 8.03
CA ALA A 87 6.67 10.72 8.07
C ALA A 87 7.40 10.45 6.74
N ARG A 88 6.81 9.66 5.83
CA ARG A 88 7.45 9.13 4.62
C ARG A 88 6.63 9.31 3.35
N GLY A 89 5.50 10.02 3.40
CA GLY A 89 4.67 10.23 2.23
C GLY A 89 3.39 10.99 2.51
N ALA A 90 2.69 11.33 1.43
CA ALA A 90 1.41 12.02 1.47
C ALA A 90 0.33 11.22 0.75
N LEU A 91 -0.90 11.29 1.23
CA LEU A 91 -2.05 10.67 0.55
C LEU A 91 -2.67 11.61 -0.46
N PHE A 92 -2.99 11.04 -1.61
CA PHE A 92 -3.69 11.68 -2.70
C PHE A 92 -4.95 10.91 -2.99
N ARG A 93 -6.00 11.63 -3.36
CA ARG A 93 -7.13 11.07 -4.08
C ARG A 93 -6.83 11.21 -5.57
N LEU A 94 -6.92 10.09 -6.28
CA LEU A 94 -6.77 10.06 -7.73
C LEU A 94 -8.10 9.70 -8.40
N THR A 95 -8.41 10.35 -9.51
CA THR A 95 -9.50 10.02 -10.43
C THR A 95 -8.91 9.87 -11.82
N LEU A 96 -9.06 8.68 -12.43
CA LEU A 96 -8.78 8.50 -13.85
C LEU A 96 -9.98 9.01 -14.65
N GLU A 97 -9.97 10.29 -15.01
CA GLU A 97 -11.15 11.04 -15.49
C GLU A 97 -11.84 10.36 -16.65
N ARG A 98 -11.07 9.89 -17.64
CA ARG A 98 -11.61 9.24 -18.84
C ARG A 98 -12.45 8.00 -18.52
N TYR A 99 -12.12 7.24 -17.47
CA TYR A 99 -12.77 5.96 -17.17
C TYR A 99 -13.53 5.96 -15.84
N GLY A 100 -13.51 7.08 -15.11
CA GLY A 100 -14.22 7.30 -13.85
C GLY A 100 -13.68 6.50 -12.65
N TYR A 101 -12.48 5.92 -12.71
CA TYR A 101 -11.92 5.20 -11.55
C TYR A 101 -11.37 6.18 -10.52
N THR A 102 -11.99 6.25 -9.35
CA THR A 102 -11.53 7.08 -8.23
C THR A 102 -11.01 6.23 -7.07
N PHE A 103 -9.79 6.46 -6.63
CA PHE A 103 -9.08 5.66 -5.62
C PHE A 103 -8.02 6.50 -4.88
N VAL A 104 -7.21 5.88 -4.03
CA VAL A 104 -6.19 6.56 -3.22
C VAL A 104 -4.79 6.23 -3.74
N ALA A 105 -3.87 7.18 -3.59
CA ALA A 105 -2.45 6.95 -3.78
C ALA A 105 -1.64 7.43 -2.59
N LYS A 106 -0.63 6.66 -2.19
CA LYS A 106 0.42 7.09 -1.26
C LYS A 106 1.63 7.53 -2.08
N GLY A 107 1.89 8.83 -2.09
CA GLY A 107 3.02 9.44 -2.78
C GLY A 107 4.23 9.62 -1.87
N THR A 108 5.44 9.42 -2.41
CA THR A 108 6.71 9.64 -1.70
C THR A 108 7.73 10.41 -2.52
N VAL A 109 8.67 11.05 -1.81
CA VAL A 109 9.94 11.56 -2.33
C VAL A 109 10.91 10.41 -2.61
N THR A 110 11.96 10.66 -3.40
CA THR A 110 12.99 9.67 -3.80
C THR A 110 13.61 8.94 -2.61
N ALA A 111 13.86 9.64 -1.50
CA ALA A 111 14.52 9.07 -0.32
C ALA A 111 13.78 7.89 0.32
N PHE A 112 12.46 7.77 0.12
CA PHE A 112 11.66 6.66 0.69
C PHE A 112 11.04 5.74 -0.37
N GLU A 113 11.46 5.85 -1.64
CA GLU A 113 10.99 4.98 -2.73
C GLU A 113 11.15 3.48 -2.41
N VAL A 114 12.29 3.09 -1.83
CA VAL A 114 12.57 1.69 -1.46
C VAL A 114 11.52 1.16 -0.47
N LYS A 115 11.10 1.98 0.49
CA LYS A 115 10.08 1.60 1.48
C LYS A 115 8.71 1.48 0.86
N LEU A 116 8.36 2.39 -0.05
CA LEU A 116 7.08 2.35 -0.77
C LEU A 116 7.00 1.14 -1.73
N LYS A 117 8.12 0.76 -2.35
CA LYS A 117 8.21 -0.48 -3.15
C LYS A 117 8.05 -1.72 -2.28
N HIS A 118 8.70 -1.75 -1.12
CA HIS A 118 8.53 -2.82 -0.14
C HIS A 118 7.06 -2.98 0.29
N GLU A 119 6.38 -1.88 0.61
CA GLU A 119 4.96 -1.88 0.93
C GLU A 119 4.12 -2.51 -0.20
N GLY A 120 4.40 -2.15 -1.46
CA GLY A 120 3.75 -2.78 -2.63
C GLY A 120 4.04 -4.28 -2.82
N LEU A 121 5.16 -4.79 -2.31
CA LEU A 121 5.45 -6.23 -2.27
C LEU A 121 4.59 -6.94 -1.22
N VAL A 122 4.41 -6.33 -0.04
CA VAL A 122 3.57 -6.88 1.02
C VAL A 122 2.11 -6.95 0.59
N TYR A 123 1.57 -5.88 -0.02
CA TYR A 123 0.22 -5.91 -0.59
C TYR A 123 0.04 -7.03 -1.62
N ARG A 124 1.03 -7.24 -2.50
CA ARG A 124 1.00 -8.32 -3.50
C ARG A 124 1.04 -9.70 -2.87
N HIS A 125 1.80 -9.87 -1.80
CA HIS A 125 1.86 -11.13 -1.05
C HIS A 125 0.52 -11.45 -0.37
N LEU A 126 -0.22 -10.42 0.04
CA LEU A 126 -1.54 -10.54 0.66
C LEU A 126 -2.71 -10.54 -0.34
N ASP A 127 -2.51 -11.06 -1.56
CA ASP A 127 -3.50 -10.97 -2.65
C ASP A 127 -4.89 -11.52 -2.27
N GLU A 128 -4.93 -12.59 -1.47
CA GLU A 128 -6.18 -13.27 -1.09
C GLU A 128 -7.09 -12.43 -0.20
N VAL A 129 -6.53 -11.53 0.62
CA VAL A 129 -7.27 -10.74 1.63
C VAL A 129 -7.51 -9.29 1.21
N GLN A 130 -7.14 -8.94 -0.02
CA GLN A 130 -7.40 -7.62 -0.59
C GLN A 130 -8.89 -7.37 -0.76
N GLY A 131 -9.33 -6.18 -0.33
CA GLY A 131 -10.75 -5.81 -0.32
C GLY A 131 -11.53 -6.33 0.89
N ASP A 132 -10.87 -6.98 1.85
CA ASP A 132 -11.47 -7.38 3.14
C ASP A 132 -10.61 -6.87 4.32
N LEU A 133 -9.39 -7.40 4.44
CA LEU A 133 -8.48 -7.09 5.56
C LEU A 133 -7.57 -5.89 5.27
N ILE A 134 -7.32 -5.64 3.99
CA ILE A 134 -6.42 -4.60 3.49
C ILE A 134 -7.04 -3.99 2.22
N PRO A 135 -6.69 -2.74 1.84
CA PRO A 135 -7.15 -2.18 0.58
C PRO A 135 -6.64 -2.96 -0.63
N VAL A 136 -7.38 -2.87 -1.73
CA VAL A 136 -7.00 -3.41 -3.04
C VAL A 136 -5.84 -2.61 -3.61
N TYR A 137 -4.70 -3.26 -3.79
CA TYR A 137 -3.50 -2.72 -4.41
C TYR A 137 -3.58 -2.75 -5.94
N LEU A 138 -3.43 -1.56 -6.52
CA LEU A 138 -3.55 -1.31 -7.96
C LEU A 138 -2.19 -1.18 -8.66
N GLY A 139 -1.09 -1.12 -7.91
CA GLY A 139 0.27 -1.03 -8.46
C GLY A 139 1.09 0.12 -7.89
N ASN A 140 2.37 0.14 -8.21
CA ASN A 140 3.24 1.31 -8.04
C ASN A 140 3.43 2.00 -9.40
N ILE A 141 3.53 3.32 -9.38
CA ILE A 141 3.88 4.13 -10.54
C ILE A 141 5.03 5.08 -10.21
N SER A 142 5.90 5.31 -11.20
CA SER A 142 6.96 6.32 -11.17
C SER A 142 6.52 7.49 -12.03
N LEU A 143 6.36 8.67 -11.44
CA LEU A 143 5.87 9.84 -12.15
C LEU A 143 6.93 10.33 -13.15
N LEU A 144 6.49 10.66 -14.36
CA LEU A 144 7.36 11.25 -15.39
C LEU A 144 7.75 12.68 -15.01
N CYS A 145 6.77 13.45 -14.51
CA CYS A 145 6.95 14.77 -13.94
C CYS A 145 6.66 14.69 -12.43
N PRO A 146 7.55 15.18 -11.55
CA PRO A 146 7.28 15.21 -10.11
C PRO A 146 6.02 16.03 -9.80
N TYR A 147 5.25 15.58 -8.81
CA TYR A 147 4.20 16.40 -8.21
C TYR A 147 4.81 17.25 -7.09
N PHE A 148 4.68 18.57 -7.19
CA PHE A 148 5.20 19.51 -6.20
C PHE A 148 4.12 19.76 -5.14
N LEU A 149 4.22 19.05 -4.01
CA LEU A 149 3.23 19.18 -2.94
C LEU A 149 3.39 20.48 -2.14
N ASP A 150 4.65 20.85 -1.89
CA ASP A 150 5.06 22.08 -1.21
C ASP A 150 6.51 22.39 -1.61
N PHE A 151 7.06 23.52 -1.16
CA PHE A 151 8.43 23.92 -1.40
C PHE A 151 9.41 22.82 -0.95
N GLY A 152 10.13 22.25 -1.91
CA GLY A 152 11.09 21.16 -1.68
C GLY A 152 10.49 19.75 -1.54
N VAL A 153 9.15 19.60 -1.54
CA VAL A 153 8.48 18.29 -1.43
C VAL A 153 8.07 17.79 -2.81
N ARG A 154 8.99 17.07 -3.46
CA ARG A 154 8.81 16.49 -4.80
C ARG A 154 8.39 15.02 -4.72
N ILE A 155 7.10 14.77 -4.92
CA ILE A 155 6.58 13.41 -5.04
C ILE A 155 6.97 12.85 -6.40
N VAL A 156 7.63 11.69 -6.41
CA VAL A 156 8.16 11.05 -7.63
C VAL A 156 7.64 9.62 -7.82
N HIS A 157 7.15 8.99 -6.74
CA HIS A 157 6.63 7.63 -6.75
C HIS A 157 5.30 7.59 -6.02
N MET A 158 4.35 6.82 -6.55
CA MET A 158 3.05 6.61 -5.93
C MET A 158 2.70 5.12 -5.85
N LEU A 159 2.14 4.69 -4.73
CA LEU A 159 1.49 3.38 -4.55
C LEU A 159 -0.01 3.60 -4.66
N LEU A 160 -0.65 2.92 -5.61
CA LEU A 160 -2.06 3.06 -5.92
C LEU A 160 -2.86 1.96 -5.20
N MET A 161 -3.95 2.35 -4.53
CA MET A 161 -4.79 1.44 -3.77
C MET A 161 -6.22 1.95 -3.62
N SER A 162 -7.17 1.07 -3.30
CA SER A 162 -8.54 1.48 -2.96
C SER A 162 -8.59 2.33 -1.68
N TRP A 163 -9.71 3.02 -1.47
CA TRP A 163 -9.94 3.75 -0.23
C TRP A 163 -10.30 2.80 0.92
N ALA A 164 -9.46 2.75 1.95
CA ALA A 164 -9.59 1.81 3.06
C ALA A 164 -10.58 2.23 4.16
N GLY A 165 -11.21 3.40 4.06
CA GLY A 165 -12.10 3.92 5.07
C GLY A 165 -11.51 5.10 5.85
N GLU A 166 -12.11 5.37 7.01
CA GLU A 166 -11.62 6.39 7.96
C GLU A 166 -10.95 5.74 9.16
N GLN A 167 -10.19 6.51 9.92
CA GLN A 167 -9.55 6.01 11.13
C GLN A 167 -10.57 5.38 12.06
N ALA A 168 -10.33 4.12 12.46
CA ALA A 168 -11.19 3.45 13.42
C ALA A 168 -11.01 4.12 14.79
N ARG A 169 -12.09 4.73 15.30
CA ARG A 169 -12.10 5.39 16.61
C ARG A 169 -12.91 4.58 17.60
N THR A 170 -12.42 4.50 18.83
CA THR A 170 -13.04 3.70 19.90
C THR A 170 -14.48 4.12 20.17
N ASP A 171 -14.76 5.43 20.20
CA ASP A 171 -16.10 5.97 20.44
C ASP A 171 -17.10 5.56 19.34
N LEU A 172 -16.70 5.64 18.07
CA LEU A 172 -17.52 5.21 16.93
C LEU A 172 -17.76 3.69 16.96
N MET A 173 -16.73 2.91 17.28
CA MET A 173 -16.85 1.45 17.34
C MET A 173 -17.77 1.00 18.47
N ILE A 174 -17.68 1.62 19.66
CA ILE A 174 -18.58 1.35 20.78
C ILE A 174 -20.03 1.68 20.40
N ALA A 175 -20.27 2.81 19.72
CA ALA A 175 -21.61 3.17 19.24
C ALA A 175 -22.19 2.14 18.25
N MET A 176 -21.33 1.42 17.52
CA MET A 176 -21.70 0.32 16.64
C MET A 176 -21.80 -1.04 17.35
N GLY A 177 -21.61 -1.09 18.67
CA GLY A 177 -21.61 -2.33 19.46
C GLY A 177 -20.38 -3.22 19.21
N ARG A 178 -19.25 -2.63 18.82
CA ARG A 178 -18.02 -3.35 18.48
C ARG A 178 -16.85 -2.95 19.37
N ASP A 179 -15.99 -3.91 19.64
CA ASP A 179 -14.72 -3.70 20.32
C ASP A 179 -13.58 -3.54 19.30
N LEU A 180 -13.07 -2.32 19.19
CA LEU A 180 -11.97 -1.99 18.28
C LEU A 180 -10.70 -2.80 18.57
N THR A 181 -10.39 -3.05 19.84
CA THR A 181 -9.20 -3.82 20.22
C THR A 181 -9.35 -5.26 19.73
N ALA A 182 -10.51 -5.87 19.99
CA ALA A 182 -10.78 -7.24 19.54
C ALA A 182 -10.79 -7.37 18.00
N GLU A 183 -11.39 -6.42 17.28
CA GLU A 183 -11.36 -6.37 15.81
C GLU A 183 -9.92 -6.25 15.27
N THR A 184 -9.11 -5.37 15.87
CA THR A 184 -7.71 -5.16 15.49
C THR A 184 -6.87 -6.41 15.76
N THR A 185 -7.02 -7.04 16.92
CA THR A 185 -6.32 -8.29 17.26
C THR A 185 -6.68 -9.40 16.28
N ARG A 186 -7.95 -9.53 15.89
CA ARG A 186 -8.36 -10.50 14.86
C ARG A 186 -7.74 -10.20 13.51
N ALA A 187 -7.72 -8.94 13.10
CA ALA A 187 -7.11 -8.52 11.84
C ALA A 187 -5.61 -8.84 11.79
N VAL A 188 -4.87 -8.55 12.87
CA VAL A 188 -3.44 -8.86 12.98
C VAL A 188 -3.20 -10.38 13.01
N ALA A 189 -4.01 -11.14 13.74
CA ALA A 189 -3.91 -12.60 13.75
C ALA A 189 -4.13 -13.21 12.36
N LYS A 190 -5.09 -12.67 11.58
CA LYS A 190 -5.29 -13.07 10.18
C LYS A 190 -4.05 -12.79 9.32
N LEU A 191 -3.40 -11.63 9.45
CA LEU A 191 -2.16 -11.33 8.71
C LEU A 191 -1.04 -12.34 8.99
N LEU A 192 -0.92 -12.81 10.24
CA LEU A 192 0.08 -13.80 10.62
C LEU A 192 -0.15 -15.16 9.93
N ASN A 193 -1.41 -15.54 9.63
CA ASN A 193 -1.70 -16.73 8.83
C ASN A 193 -1.13 -16.63 7.41
N TYR A 194 -1.06 -15.41 6.87
CA TYR A 194 -0.41 -15.10 5.59
C TYR A 194 1.10 -14.85 5.72
N ARG A 195 1.69 -15.16 6.88
CA ARG A 195 3.12 -14.97 7.17
C ARG A 195 3.55 -13.51 7.08
N VAL A 196 2.66 -12.56 7.38
CA VAL A 196 2.99 -11.14 7.41
C VAL A 196 2.89 -10.61 8.84
N GLU A 197 3.97 -9.99 9.31
CA GLU A 197 3.99 -9.22 10.54
C GLU A 197 3.95 -7.72 10.20
N HIS A 198 2.95 -6.98 10.70
CA HIS A 198 2.76 -5.58 10.31
C HIS A 198 3.84 -4.62 10.86
N ARG A 199 4.28 -4.81 12.12
CA ARG A 199 5.30 -4.01 12.84
C ARG A 199 5.03 -2.51 13.02
N ASP A 200 3.82 -2.04 12.73
CA ASP A 200 3.41 -0.64 12.94
C ASP A 200 1.90 -0.53 13.16
N VAL A 201 1.33 -1.41 13.99
CA VAL A 201 -0.11 -1.38 14.32
C VAL A 201 -0.34 -0.29 15.34
N ARG A 202 -0.94 0.81 14.90
CA ARG A 202 -1.28 2.00 15.70
C ARG A 202 -2.53 2.66 15.13
N PRO A 203 -3.24 3.51 15.88
CA PRO A 203 -4.53 4.04 15.45
C PRO A 203 -4.56 4.65 14.04
N PRO A 204 -3.54 5.40 13.56
CA PRO A 204 -3.52 5.91 12.18
C PRO A 204 -3.52 4.84 11.07
N ASN A 205 -3.08 3.62 11.39
CA ASN A 205 -2.91 2.51 10.45
C ASN A 205 -4.04 1.46 10.57
N VAL A 206 -5.03 1.73 11.42
CA VAL A 206 -6.21 0.88 11.66
C VAL A 206 -7.44 1.66 11.23
N LEU A 207 -8.01 1.29 10.08
CA LEU A 207 -9.13 2.00 9.46
C LEU A 207 -10.40 1.18 9.56
N TRP A 208 -11.55 1.85 9.70
CA TRP A 208 -12.86 1.23 9.60
C TRP A 208 -13.41 1.45 8.20
N ASN A 209 -13.64 0.36 7.47
CA ASN A 209 -14.24 0.40 6.16
C ASN A 209 -15.77 0.18 6.26
N PRO A 210 -16.61 1.16 5.87
CA PRO A 210 -18.06 1.02 5.97
C PRO A 210 -18.67 0.07 4.92
N GLU A 211 -18.00 -0.14 3.78
CA GLU A 211 -18.43 -1.06 2.73
C GLU A 211 -18.32 -2.51 3.20
N THR A 212 -17.15 -2.90 3.72
CA THR A 212 -16.89 -4.27 4.17
C THR A 212 -17.33 -4.53 5.61
N LYS A 213 -17.67 -3.45 6.36
CA LYS A 213 -18.00 -3.47 7.79
C LYS A 213 -16.92 -4.18 8.60
N ASN A 214 -15.66 -3.90 8.26
CA ASN A 214 -14.49 -4.53 8.83
C ASN A 214 -13.36 -3.52 9.04
N VAL A 215 -12.43 -3.87 9.92
CA VAL A 215 -11.17 -3.15 10.08
C VAL A 215 -10.23 -3.50 8.93
N MET A 216 -9.68 -2.47 8.31
CA MET A 216 -8.62 -2.58 7.32
C MET A 216 -7.29 -2.07 7.89
N LEU A 217 -6.22 -2.83 7.64
CA LEU A 217 -4.86 -2.45 8.00
C LEU A 217 -4.15 -1.81 6.80
N VAL A 218 -3.41 -0.73 7.06
CA VAL A 218 -2.68 0.04 6.04
C VAL A 218 -1.27 0.39 6.53
N ASP A 219 -0.43 0.88 5.63
CA ASP A 219 0.96 1.30 5.91
C ASP A 219 1.90 0.13 6.25
N PHE A 220 2.16 -0.73 5.24
CA PHE A 220 3.02 -1.91 5.39
C PHE A 220 4.51 -1.64 5.17
N GLU A 221 4.94 -0.37 5.24
CA GLU A 221 6.34 0.03 4.97
C GLU A 221 7.37 -0.57 5.96
N ARG A 222 6.91 -0.99 7.15
CA ARG A 222 7.70 -1.60 8.22
C ARG A 222 7.49 -3.11 8.33
N SER A 223 6.56 -3.65 7.56
CA SER A 223 6.12 -5.03 7.70
C SER A 223 7.17 -6.02 7.22
N ALA A 224 7.10 -7.25 7.72
CA ALA A 224 7.98 -8.33 7.32
C ALA A 224 7.18 -9.53 6.81
N ILE A 225 7.62 -10.11 5.70
CA ILE A 225 7.17 -11.41 5.24
C ILE A 225 8.08 -12.45 5.90
N LEU A 226 7.49 -13.31 6.74
CA LEU A 226 8.21 -14.31 7.51
C LEU A 226 8.64 -15.45 6.61
N LYS A 227 9.93 -15.84 6.71
CA LYS A 227 10.45 -17.00 5.98
C LYS A 227 9.91 -18.29 6.59
N GLN A 228 9.64 -19.26 5.74
CA GLN A 228 9.35 -20.62 6.19
C GLN A 228 10.65 -21.22 6.75
N VAL A 229 10.68 -21.53 8.05
CA VAL A 229 11.70 -22.43 8.58
C VAL A 229 11.25 -23.82 8.18
N THR A 230 11.89 -24.41 7.16
CA THR A 230 11.82 -25.84 6.93
C THR A 230 12.46 -26.51 8.14
N VAL A 231 11.64 -27.08 9.02
CA VAL A 231 12.11 -28.09 9.96
C VAL A 231 12.61 -29.24 9.09
N LEU A 232 13.92 -29.37 8.95
CA LEU A 232 14.53 -30.59 8.43
C LEU A 232 14.01 -31.73 9.30
N GLN A 233 13.13 -32.56 8.74
CA GLN A 233 12.66 -33.76 9.38
C GLN A 233 13.88 -34.56 9.83
N GLU A 234 13.92 -34.90 11.11
CA GLU A 234 14.90 -35.80 11.71
C GLU A 234 15.07 -37.02 10.80
N THR A 235 16.29 -37.19 10.28
CA THR A 235 16.66 -38.38 9.51
C THR A 235 16.46 -39.61 10.39
N SER A 236 15.42 -40.35 10.01
CA SER A 236 15.08 -41.74 10.33
C SER A 236 16.22 -42.61 10.86
N LEU A 237 15.91 -43.32 11.95
CA LEU A 237 16.53 -44.52 12.49
C LEU A 237 17.03 -45.47 11.38
N ASN A 238 18.35 -45.61 11.23
CA ASN A 238 18.92 -46.73 10.47
C ASN A 238 19.27 -47.88 11.42
N ARG A 239 18.49 -48.95 11.30
CA ARG A 239 18.62 -50.22 12.01
C ARG A 239 19.63 -51.12 11.25
N ASN A 240 20.65 -51.58 11.97
CA ASN A 240 21.49 -52.76 11.75
C ASN A 240 22.51 -52.83 10.60
N ARG A 241 23.79 -52.92 10.97
CA ARG A 241 24.57 -54.16 10.79
C ARG A 241 25.73 -54.26 11.79
N LYS A 242 25.82 -55.42 12.42
CA LYS A 242 26.81 -55.84 13.42
C LYS A 242 28.20 -55.94 12.79
N HIS A 243 29.21 -55.34 13.41
CA HIS A 243 30.53 -55.97 13.51
C HIS A 243 31.11 -55.67 14.89
N LEU A 244 31.39 -56.75 15.62
CA LEU A 244 31.97 -56.77 16.96
C LEU A 244 33.46 -56.38 16.85
N LEU A 245 33.98 -55.61 17.81
CA LEU A 245 35.22 -55.87 18.56
C LEU A 245 35.48 -54.74 19.59
N HIS A 246 35.23 -55.08 20.86
CA HIS A 246 35.98 -54.75 22.09
C HIS A 246 36.82 -53.45 22.18
N LEU A 247 36.47 -52.57 23.12
CA LEU A 247 37.25 -52.23 24.34
C LEU A 247 36.68 -50.99 25.08
N ALA A 248 36.07 -51.26 26.25
CA ALA A 248 36.11 -50.57 27.56
C ALA A 248 36.07 -49.01 27.72
N PRO A 249 35.61 -48.52 28.90
CA PRO A 249 34.70 -47.38 29.02
C PRO A 249 35.31 -46.15 29.73
N ASN A 250 34.47 -45.11 29.89
CA ASN A 250 34.53 -43.91 30.77
C ASN A 250 34.34 -42.65 29.88
N SER A 251 33.56 -41.63 30.23
CA SER A 251 32.88 -41.23 31.45
C SER A 251 32.01 -40.01 31.11
N SER A 252 30.94 -39.83 31.90
CA SER A 252 30.11 -38.63 32.06
C SER A 252 30.77 -37.28 31.75
N CYS A 253 30.08 -36.43 30.99
CA CYS A 253 30.26 -34.97 31.04
C CYS A 253 28.90 -34.28 31.22
N GLN A 254 28.66 -33.81 32.44
CA GLN A 254 27.71 -32.77 32.79
C GLN A 254 28.28 -31.39 32.40
N SER A 255 27.35 -30.43 32.33
CA SER A 255 27.51 -28.97 32.46
C SER A 255 28.22 -28.19 31.35
N LEU A 256 27.46 -27.31 30.71
CA LEU A 256 27.93 -26.05 30.16
C LEU A 256 26.95 -24.96 30.61
N PHE A 257 27.37 -24.18 31.61
CA PHE A 257 26.93 -22.81 31.83
C PHE A 257 28.19 -21.92 31.87
N ASP A 258 27.98 -20.68 31.47
CA ASP A 258 28.89 -19.53 31.47
C ASP A 258 29.98 -19.57 30.40
N GLY A 259 30.21 -18.52 29.61
CA GLY A 259 29.89 -17.10 29.71
C GLY A 259 30.98 -16.33 28.95
N PHE A 260 30.80 -15.02 28.73
CA PHE A 260 31.76 -14.03 28.17
C PHE A 260 31.77 -13.78 26.64
N SER A 261 30.95 -12.81 26.18
CA SER A 261 31.30 -11.37 25.94
C SER A 261 32.80 -11.00 26.01
N ILE A 262 33.47 -10.15 25.20
CA ILE A 262 33.17 -8.95 24.35
C ILE A 262 34.39 -8.70 23.40
N HIS A 263 34.20 -7.84 22.38
CA HIS A 263 35.10 -6.85 21.73
C HIS A 263 35.42 -7.10 20.24
N SER A 264 34.87 -6.28 19.32
CA SER A 264 35.44 -5.03 18.74
C SER A 264 36.54 -5.36 17.71
N LEU A 265 36.64 -4.84 16.49
CA LEU A 265 36.18 -3.65 15.73
C LEU A 265 36.36 -3.97 14.22
N ASP A 266 35.67 -3.27 13.33
CA ASP A 266 36.27 -2.48 12.22
C ASP A 266 35.33 -2.21 11.03
N LEU A 267 35.15 -0.92 10.74
CA LEU A 267 34.61 -0.34 9.52
C LEU A 267 35.75 -0.11 8.51
N PRO A 268 35.50 -0.17 7.19
CA PRO A 268 36.33 0.54 6.22
C PRO A 268 35.64 1.79 5.64
N ARG A 269 36.44 2.86 5.47
CA ARG A 269 36.12 4.13 4.76
C ARG A 269 36.35 4.02 3.23
N PRO A 270 35.82 4.97 2.43
CA PRO A 270 35.77 4.93 0.96
C PRO A 270 36.81 5.84 0.28
N LEU A 271 36.97 5.71 -1.05
CA LEU A 271 37.68 6.61 -2.00
C LEU A 271 37.28 6.24 -3.46
N PRO A 272 37.53 7.05 -4.51
CA PRO A 272 37.12 8.45 -4.78
C PRO A 272 36.40 8.63 -6.15
N ASP A 273 35.96 9.87 -6.43
CA ASP A 273 35.23 10.32 -7.62
C ASP A 273 36.04 10.48 -8.93
N ALA A 274 35.28 10.38 -10.05
CA ALA A 274 35.30 11.22 -11.27
C ALA A 274 35.66 10.55 -12.60
N VAL A 275 34.66 10.45 -13.51
CA VAL A 275 34.80 10.76 -14.95
C VAL A 275 33.52 11.42 -15.45
N LYS A 276 33.65 12.67 -15.94
CA LYS A 276 32.62 13.44 -16.65
C LYS A 276 32.32 12.81 -18.01
N ARG A 277 31.05 12.58 -18.35
CA ARG A 277 30.57 12.56 -19.74
C ARG A 277 29.27 13.33 -19.88
N THR A 278 29.34 14.35 -20.72
CA THR A 278 28.30 15.27 -21.15
C THR A 278 27.25 14.51 -21.96
N VAL A 279 25.97 14.62 -21.60
CA VAL A 279 24.85 14.34 -22.51
C VAL A 279 23.88 15.51 -22.46
N SER A 280 23.73 16.14 -23.62
CA SER A 280 22.82 17.24 -23.92
C SER A 280 21.37 16.77 -23.83
N HIS A 281 20.52 17.50 -23.08
CA HIS A 281 19.06 17.40 -23.19
C HIS A 281 18.47 18.80 -23.41
N ARG A 282 17.90 19.00 -24.61
CA ARG A 282 16.95 20.06 -24.94
C ARG A 282 15.54 19.62 -24.52
N CYS A 283 14.83 20.48 -23.78
CA CYS A 283 13.36 20.68 -23.69
C CYS A 283 13.09 21.43 -22.37
N CYS A 284 12.22 22.42 -22.22
CA CYS A 284 11.35 23.18 -23.12
C CYS A 284 11.37 24.61 -22.59
N SER A 285 11.58 25.59 -23.47
CA SER A 285 11.47 27.00 -23.14
C SER A 285 10.01 27.35 -22.86
N VAL A 286 9.75 27.92 -21.69
CA VAL A 286 8.55 28.69 -21.41
C VAL A 286 8.77 30.06 -22.03
N ASN A 287 8.06 30.38 -23.10
CA ASN A 287 7.94 31.76 -23.55
C ASN A 287 6.78 32.39 -22.77
N GLU A 288 7.12 33.39 -21.96
CA GLU A 288 6.19 34.40 -21.47
C GLU A 288 5.82 35.34 -22.63
N ALA A 289 4.51 35.53 -22.81
CA ALA A 289 3.88 36.69 -23.44
C ALA A 289 2.52 36.89 -22.77
#